data_AF-A0A2S7PQR2-F1
#
_entry.id   AF-A0A2S7PQR2-F1
#
_cell.length_a   1.000
_cell.length_b   1.000
_cell.length_c   1.000
_cell.angle_alpha   90.00
_cell.angle_beta   90.00
_cell.angle_gamma   90.00
#
_symmetry.space_group_name_H-M   'P 1'
#
loop_
_entity.id
_entity.type
_entity.pdbx_description
1 polymer ?
#
loop_
_entity_poly.entity_id
_entity_poly.type
_entity_poly.pdbx_seq_one_letter_code
_entity_poly.pdbx_strand_id
1 'polypeptide(L)'
;MASASPIPSSSAVPLSGKFSELLDLSEIDLHHQIEQNSKWKKRSEDTTVETHFPELDHASPDTYRLLLIGSSMLERFKTTGHDLNLGLKPYIFNAGVGGDTIPHVLYRMNRGLLEKLKTQTRVRVVIINIGSNDLTKPGRSLSEKQQYQFALHLEALRRTFPQARIVVTALFHKKDVHLADVDRSNEDLKRLVSEFPNTEWLPAPETNLDEHYADHVHLNRAGYEIWNAWVVEKLALAELS
;
A
#
# COMPACT_ATOMS: atom_id res chain seq x y z
N MET A 1 -40.05 12.88 -29.18
CA MET A 1 -39.62 13.24 -27.82
C MET A 1 -38.87 12.04 -27.26
N ALA A 2 -37.55 12.12 -27.20
CA ALA A 2 -36.71 11.01 -26.75
C ALA A 2 -36.77 10.91 -25.22
N SER A 3 -37.25 9.78 -24.71
CA SER A 3 -37.24 9.46 -23.28
C SER A 3 -35.81 9.12 -22.86
N ALA A 4 -35.17 10.02 -22.12
CA ALA A 4 -33.92 9.72 -21.43
C ALA A 4 -34.19 8.63 -20.39
N SER A 5 -33.49 7.51 -20.53
CA SER A 5 -33.45 6.47 -19.49
C SER A 5 -32.62 6.99 -18.32
N PRO A 6 -33.02 6.76 -17.05
CA PRO A 6 -32.25 7.21 -15.92
C PRO A 6 -30.99 6.34 -15.78
N ILE A 7 -29.85 7.01 -15.62
CA ILE A 7 -28.58 6.39 -15.20
C ILE A 7 -28.82 5.84 -13.79
N PRO A 8 -28.54 4.56 -13.50
CA PRO A 8 -28.62 4.07 -12.14
C PRO A 8 -27.46 4.65 -11.32
N SER A 9 -27.76 5.63 -10.50
CA SER A 9 -26.92 6.06 -9.38
C SER A 9 -27.10 5.07 -8.23
N SER A 10 -26.08 4.27 -7.93
CA SER A 10 -25.85 3.64 -6.62
C SER A 10 -24.64 2.69 -6.69
N SER A 11 -23.42 3.21 -6.62
CA SER A 11 -22.27 2.42 -6.18
C SER A 11 -22.23 2.43 -4.65
N ALA A 12 -23.16 1.69 -4.04
CA ALA A 12 -23.09 1.42 -2.62
C ALA A 12 -21.86 0.54 -2.35
N VAL A 13 -21.04 0.94 -1.37
CA VAL A 13 -20.05 0.05 -0.75
C VAL A 13 -20.77 -1.26 -0.41
N PRO A 14 -20.24 -2.44 -0.76
CA PRO A 14 -20.86 -3.70 -0.37
C PRO A 14 -21.01 -3.74 1.15
N LEU A 15 -22.22 -3.51 1.63
CA LEU A 15 -22.57 -3.65 3.04
C LEU A 15 -22.49 -5.15 3.34
N SER A 16 -21.49 -5.57 4.12
CA SER A 16 -21.26 -6.95 4.57
C SER A 16 -20.95 -8.02 3.50
N GLY A 17 -20.47 -7.61 2.32
CA GLY A 17 -20.04 -8.54 1.25
C GLY A 17 -18.60 -9.03 1.42
N LYS A 18 -18.26 -10.15 0.77
CA LYS A 18 -16.86 -10.56 0.64
C LYS A 18 -16.14 -9.58 -0.29
N PHE A 19 -14.99 -9.06 0.10
CA PHE A 19 -14.19 -8.19 -0.77
C PHE A 19 -13.70 -8.93 -2.03
N SER A 20 -13.71 -10.27 -2.01
CA SER A 20 -13.45 -11.11 -3.18
C SER A 20 -14.38 -10.84 -4.37
N GLU A 21 -15.54 -10.20 -4.19
CA GLU A 21 -16.41 -9.79 -5.31
C GLU A 21 -15.71 -8.79 -6.26
N LEU A 22 -14.67 -8.09 -5.79
CA LEU A 22 -13.83 -7.24 -6.64
C LEU A 22 -13.08 -8.03 -7.72
N LEU A 23 -12.86 -9.34 -7.51
CA LEU A 23 -12.18 -10.22 -8.47
C LEU A 23 -12.97 -10.37 -9.77
N ASP A 24 -14.29 -10.18 -9.72
CA ASP A 24 -15.21 -10.36 -10.84
C ASP A 24 -15.51 -9.04 -11.59
N LEU A 25 -15.03 -7.90 -11.10
CA LEU A 25 -15.25 -6.60 -11.76
C LEU A 25 -14.58 -6.54 -13.13
N SER A 26 -15.22 -5.87 -14.10
CA SER A 26 -14.53 -5.51 -15.34
C SER A 26 -13.39 -4.51 -15.05
N GLU A 27 -12.44 -4.35 -15.98
CA GLU A 27 -11.39 -3.32 -15.84
C GLU A 27 -11.98 -1.90 -15.74
N ILE A 28 -13.06 -1.64 -16.49
CA ILE A 28 -13.74 -0.35 -16.50
C ILE A 28 -14.38 -0.08 -15.14
N ASP A 29 -15.07 -1.08 -14.58
CA ASP A 29 -15.73 -0.94 -13.28
C ASP A 29 -14.71 -0.79 -12.15
N LEU A 30 -13.61 -1.55 -12.18
CA LEU A 30 -12.54 -1.42 -11.20
C LEU A 30 -11.93 -0.01 -11.24
N HIS A 31 -11.61 0.51 -12.43
CA HIS A 31 -11.10 1.87 -12.59
C HIS A 31 -12.10 2.91 -12.07
N HIS A 32 -13.39 2.73 -12.35
CA HIS A 32 -14.42 3.62 -11.82
C HIS A 32 -14.46 3.58 -10.29
N GLN A 33 -14.39 2.40 -9.67
CA GLN A 33 -14.35 2.29 -8.20
C GLN A 33 -13.09 2.94 -7.61
N ILE A 34 -11.93 2.77 -8.24
CA ILE A 34 -10.68 3.41 -7.82
C ILE A 34 -10.81 4.93 -7.90
N GLU A 35 -11.35 5.48 -8.98
CA GLU A 35 -11.56 6.92 -9.15
C GLU A 35 -12.49 7.48 -8.07
N GLN A 36 -13.65 6.87 -7.85
CA GLN A 36 -14.63 7.31 -6.84
C GLN A 36 -14.11 7.24 -5.39
N ASN A 37 -13.11 6.39 -5.15
CA ASN A 37 -12.53 6.18 -3.83
C ASN A 37 -11.17 6.86 -3.65
N SER A 38 -10.64 7.48 -4.68
CA SER A 38 -9.39 8.23 -4.65
C SER A 38 -9.57 9.56 -3.93
N LYS A 39 -8.54 9.99 -3.20
CA LYS A 39 -8.49 11.31 -2.58
C LYS A 39 -7.22 12.04 -2.99
N TRP A 40 -7.40 13.19 -3.63
CA TRP A 40 -6.29 14.07 -3.97
C TRP A 40 -5.65 14.66 -2.70
N LYS A 41 -4.32 14.78 -2.73
CA LYS A 41 -3.51 15.53 -1.76
C LYS A 41 -2.28 16.06 -2.49
N LYS A 42 -1.98 17.35 -2.33
CA LYS A 42 -0.87 18.01 -3.03
C LYS A 42 0.44 17.21 -2.97
N ARG A 43 0.87 16.80 -1.77
CA ARG A 43 2.10 16.02 -1.60
C ARG A 43 2.09 14.69 -2.37
N SER A 44 0.93 14.02 -2.43
CA SER A 44 0.78 12.76 -3.17
C SER A 44 0.87 12.99 -4.67
N GLU A 45 0.31 14.08 -5.20
CA GLU A 45 0.48 14.48 -6.61
C GLU A 45 1.92 14.89 -6.90
N ASP A 46 2.47 15.87 -6.17
CA ASP A 46 3.83 16.38 -6.37
C ASP A 46 4.84 15.23 -6.39
N THR A 47 4.84 14.36 -5.37
CA THR A 47 5.79 13.24 -5.31
C THR A 47 5.60 12.25 -6.47
N THR A 48 4.35 12.04 -6.92
CA THR A 48 4.08 11.15 -8.05
C THR A 48 4.60 11.74 -9.35
N VAL A 49 4.30 13.01 -9.62
CA VAL A 49 4.61 13.69 -10.89
C VAL A 49 6.07 14.10 -10.97
N GLU A 50 6.64 14.61 -9.88
CA GLU A 50 7.97 15.23 -9.87
C GLU A 50 9.07 14.25 -9.46
N THR A 51 8.73 13.10 -8.85
CA THR A 51 9.72 12.11 -8.40
C THR A 51 9.47 10.74 -9.01
N HIS A 52 8.32 10.11 -8.73
CA HIS A 52 8.09 8.72 -9.15
C HIS A 52 8.01 8.55 -10.66
N PHE A 53 7.33 9.46 -11.37
CA PHE A 53 7.21 9.39 -12.83
C PHE A 53 8.58 9.58 -13.50
N PRO A 54 9.37 10.63 -13.19
CA PRO A 54 10.72 10.75 -13.71
C PRO A 54 11.59 9.54 -13.41
N GLU A 55 11.56 9.00 -12.19
CA GLU A 55 12.37 7.82 -11.84
C GLU A 55 12.01 6.61 -12.74
N LEU A 56 10.72 6.36 -12.96
CA LEU A 56 10.26 5.28 -13.84
C LEU A 56 10.55 5.54 -15.32
N ASP A 57 10.49 6.79 -15.77
CA ASP A 57 10.75 7.15 -17.16
C ASP A 57 12.23 6.97 -17.55
N HIS A 58 13.14 7.06 -16.58
CA HIS A 58 14.57 6.83 -16.79
C HIS A 58 15.00 5.38 -16.49
N ALA A 59 14.13 4.58 -15.85
CA ALA A 59 14.44 3.19 -15.53
C ALA A 59 14.33 2.29 -16.77
N SER A 60 15.26 1.35 -16.91
CA SER A 60 15.10 0.27 -17.89
C SER A 60 13.92 -0.64 -17.50
N PRO A 61 13.21 -1.28 -18.45
CA PRO A 61 12.04 -2.15 -18.17
C PRO A 61 12.30 -3.34 -17.24
N ASP A 62 13.56 -3.67 -17.00
CA ASP A 62 13.99 -4.83 -16.21
C ASP A 62 14.71 -4.42 -14.91
N THR A 63 14.65 -3.15 -14.54
CA THR A 63 15.35 -2.59 -13.38
C THR A 63 14.75 -3.12 -12.09
N TYR A 64 13.43 -2.96 -11.94
CA TYR A 64 12.78 -3.19 -10.66
C TYR A 64 12.25 -4.61 -10.51
N ARG A 65 12.60 -5.24 -9.39
CA ARG A 65 12.15 -6.57 -8.97
C ARG A 65 11.22 -6.53 -7.76
N LEU A 66 11.32 -5.45 -6.98
CA LEU A 66 10.55 -5.24 -5.75
C LEU A 66 9.94 -3.83 -5.76
N LEU A 67 8.63 -3.76 -5.58
CA LEU A 67 7.89 -2.51 -5.38
C LEU A 67 7.59 -2.33 -3.90
N LEU A 68 7.97 -1.20 -3.31
CA LEU A 68 7.45 -0.75 -2.02
C LEU A 68 6.40 0.32 -2.28
N ILE A 69 5.16 0.13 -1.83
CA ILE A 69 4.10 1.13 -2.02
C ILE A 69 3.38 1.42 -0.73
N GLY A 70 3.36 2.70 -0.34
CA GLY A 70 2.53 3.10 0.77
C GLY A 70 2.83 4.46 1.38
N SER A 71 2.87 4.50 2.71
CA SER A 71 2.96 5.73 3.49
C SER A 71 4.40 6.14 3.84
N SER A 72 4.57 7.00 4.87
CA SER A 72 5.88 7.42 5.39
C SER A 72 6.74 6.27 5.88
N MET A 73 6.14 5.18 6.36
CA MET A 73 6.90 4.01 6.86
C MET A 73 7.77 3.41 5.75
N LEU A 74 7.23 3.26 4.53
CA LEU A 74 8.02 2.79 3.40
C LEU A 74 8.89 3.91 2.81
N GLU A 75 8.39 5.15 2.70
CA GLU A 75 9.16 6.30 2.19
C GLU A 75 10.49 6.48 2.94
N ARG A 76 10.50 6.27 4.26
CA ARG A 76 11.67 6.45 5.11
C ARG A 76 12.78 5.42 4.93
N PHE A 77 12.58 4.36 4.15
CA PHE A 77 13.70 3.59 3.61
C PHE A 77 14.59 4.43 2.68
N LYS A 78 14.11 5.55 2.10
CA LYS A 78 14.96 6.50 1.37
C LYS A 78 15.80 7.41 2.27
N THR A 79 15.51 7.45 3.58
CA THR A 79 16.17 8.35 4.54
C THR A 79 16.73 7.56 5.73
N THR A 80 15.94 7.32 6.78
CA THR A 80 16.39 6.60 7.99
C THR A 80 16.94 5.19 7.68
N GLY A 81 16.38 4.52 6.67
CA GLY A 81 16.78 3.17 6.25
C GLY A 81 17.60 3.10 4.95
N HIS A 82 18.18 4.21 4.47
CA HIS A 82 18.79 4.31 3.13
C HIS A 82 19.94 3.34 2.84
N ASP A 83 20.67 2.93 3.86
CA ASP A 83 21.80 1.99 3.80
C ASP A 83 21.39 0.55 4.13
N LEU A 84 20.11 0.29 4.44
CA LEU A 84 19.58 -1.05 4.65
C LEU A 84 19.16 -1.69 3.33
N ASN A 85 18.98 -3.01 3.30
CA ASN A 85 18.59 -3.74 2.08
C ASN A 85 17.40 -3.10 1.34
N LEU A 86 16.33 -2.76 2.05
CA LEU A 86 15.14 -2.15 1.43
C LEU A 86 15.33 -0.69 0.96
N GLY A 87 16.37 0.01 1.43
CA GLY A 87 16.69 1.38 1.02
C GLY A 87 17.84 1.49 0.01
N LEU A 88 18.73 0.49 -0.02
CA LEU A 88 20.00 0.54 -0.75
C LEU A 88 19.94 -0.12 -2.13
N LYS A 89 19.10 -1.15 -2.30
CA LYS A 89 19.20 -2.02 -3.48
C LYS A 89 18.56 -1.34 -4.71
N PRO A 90 19.29 -1.25 -5.84
CA PRO A 90 18.83 -0.51 -7.03
C PRO A 90 17.65 -1.18 -7.75
N TYR A 91 17.37 -2.46 -7.49
CA TYR A 91 16.22 -3.17 -8.03
C TYR A 91 14.92 -2.93 -7.23
N ILE A 92 14.95 -2.05 -6.23
CA ILE A 92 13.78 -1.70 -5.41
C ILE A 92 13.27 -0.34 -5.86
N PHE A 93 12.01 -0.30 -6.30
CA PHE A 93 11.31 0.96 -6.50
C PHE A 93 10.51 1.30 -5.25
N ASN A 94 10.83 2.42 -4.61
CA ASN A 94 10.14 2.86 -3.42
C ASN A 94 9.14 3.98 -3.76
N ALA A 95 7.87 3.60 -3.84
CA ALA A 95 6.72 4.46 -4.07
C ALA A 95 6.00 4.89 -2.77
N GLY A 96 6.72 4.94 -1.64
CA GLY A 96 6.21 5.47 -0.37
C GLY A 96 6.05 7.00 -0.40
N VAL A 97 4.99 7.52 0.21
CA VAL A 97 4.76 8.97 0.35
C VAL A 97 4.27 9.32 1.74
N GLY A 98 4.91 10.31 2.35
CA GLY A 98 4.64 10.71 3.72
C GLY A 98 3.23 11.24 3.95
N GLY A 99 2.58 10.70 4.97
CA GLY A 99 1.22 11.07 5.37
C GLY A 99 0.13 10.62 4.39
N ASP A 100 0.44 9.75 3.42
CA ASP A 100 -0.60 9.10 2.62
C ASP A 100 -1.46 8.20 3.50
N THR A 101 -2.77 8.29 3.26
CA THR A 101 -3.79 7.37 3.78
C THR A 101 -4.20 6.44 2.64
N ILE A 102 -4.99 5.42 2.92
CA ILE A 102 -5.48 4.46 1.92
C ILE A 102 -6.01 5.17 0.64
N PRO A 103 -6.97 6.11 0.69
CA PRO A 103 -7.48 6.76 -0.52
C PRO A 103 -6.47 7.67 -1.24
N HIS A 104 -5.42 8.15 -0.56
CA HIS A 104 -4.35 8.92 -1.22
C HIS A 104 -3.48 8.02 -2.11
N VAL A 105 -3.24 6.77 -1.69
CA VAL A 105 -2.50 5.80 -2.52
C VAL A 105 -3.34 5.36 -3.72
N LEU A 106 -4.66 5.16 -3.57
CA LEU A 106 -5.57 4.96 -4.72
C LEU A 106 -5.47 6.12 -5.71
N TYR A 107 -5.44 7.36 -5.23
CA TYR A 107 -5.29 8.52 -6.10
C TYR A 107 -4.02 8.44 -6.95
N ARG A 108 -2.88 8.03 -6.37
CA ARG A 108 -1.63 7.87 -7.12
C ARG A 108 -1.70 6.73 -8.14
N MET A 109 -2.34 5.62 -7.78
CA MET A 109 -2.60 4.52 -8.72
C MET A 109 -3.46 5.01 -9.90
N ASN A 110 -4.56 5.71 -9.61
CA ASN A 110 -5.47 6.31 -10.60
C ASN A 110 -4.76 7.36 -11.49
N ARG A 111 -3.77 8.06 -10.95
CA ARG A 111 -2.97 9.04 -11.69
C ARG A 111 -2.08 8.41 -12.77
N GLY A 112 -1.93 7.07 -12.77
CA GLY A 112 -1.15 6.31 -13.74
C GLY A 112 0.13 5.70 -13.17
N LEU A 113 0.33 5.69 -11.85
CA LEU A 113 1.52 5.08 -11.24
C LEU A 113 1.65 3.60 -11.59
N LEU A 114 0.55 2.84 -11.53
CA LEU A 114 0.57 1.42 -11.88
C LEU A 114 0.79 1.20 -13.38
N GLU A 115 0.23 2.05 -14.23
CA GLU A 115 0.43 1.94 -15.68
C GLU A 115 1.89 2.16 -16.09
N LYS A 116 2.57 3.12 -15.47
CA LYS A 116 4.02 3.29 -15.67
C LYS A 116 4.79 2.10 -15.11
N LEU A 117 4.47 1.63 -13.91
CA LEU A 117 5.15 0.48 -13.31
C LEU A 117 4.90 -0.84 -14.04
N LYS A 118 3.79 -0.98 -14.76
CA LYS A 118 3.48 -2.19 -15.56
C LYS A 118 4.55 -2.46 -16.63
N THR A 119 5.32 -1.44 -17.02
CA THR A 119 6.48 -1.59 -17.91
C THR A 119 7.65 -2.35 -17.26
N GLN A 120 7.67 -2.47 -15.93
CA GLN A 120 8.68 -3.20 -15.17
C GLN A 120 8.36 -4.69 -15.14
N THR A 121 8.81 -5.42 -16.16
CA THR A 121 8.40 -6.82 -16.40
C THR A 121 8.94 -7.82 -15.37
N ARG A 122 9.91 -7.38 -14.56
CA ARG A 122 10.61 -8.20 -13.57
C ARG A 122 10.13 -8.00 -12.14
N VAL A 123 9.08 -7.21 -11.90
CA VAL A 123 8.49 -7.12 -10.55
C VAL A 123 8.01 -8.52 -10.13
N ARG A 124 8.57 -9.02 -9.02
CA ARG A 124 8.26 -10.34 -8.43
C ARG A 124 7.62 -10.21 -7.06
N VAL A 125 7.86 -9.12 -6.36
CA VAL A 125 7.31 -8.86 -5.03
C VAL A 125 6.80 -7.43 -4.97
N VAL A 126 5.63 -7.24 -4.37
CA VAL A 126 5.06 -5.94 -4.01
C VAL A 126 4.83 -5.91 -2.51
N ILE A 127 5.38 -4.94 -1.80
CA ILE A 127 5.18 -4.74 -0.36
C ILE A 127 4.33 -3.51 -0.13
N ILE A 128 3.23 -3.70 0.60
CA ILE A 128 2.28 -2.66 0.94
C ILE A 128 2.32 -2.38 2.45
N ASN A 129 2.42 -1.10 2.81
CA ASN A 129 2.22 -0.61 4.19
C ASN A 129 1.46 0.73 4.17
N ILE A 130 0.14 0.66 4.31
CA ILE A 130 -0.78 1.81 4.31
C ILE A 130 -1.92 1.58 5.30
N GLY A 131 -2.46 2.65 5.87
CA GLY A 131 -3.57 2.59 6.85
C GLY A 131 -3.23 3.20 8.20
N SER A 132 -1.95 3.33 8.58
CA SER A 132 -1.59 3.95 9.87
C SER A 132 -2.06 5.41 9.97
N ASN A 133 -2.02 6.17 8.86
CA ASN A 133 -2.49 7.56 8.82
C ASN A 133 -4.02 7.69 8.77
N ASP A 134 -4.74 6.59 8.56
CA ASP A 134 -6.21 6.55 8.63
C ASP A 134 -6.70 6.47 10.09
N LEU A 135 -5.83 6.02 11.00
CA LEU A 135 -6.06 5.97 12.44
C LEU A 135 -5.76 7.35 13.04
N THR A 136 -6.75 8.26 12.91
CA THR A 136 -6.63 9.69 13.27
C THR A 136 -7.29 10.05 14.60
N LYS A 137 -8.08 9.15 15.19
CA LYS A 137 -8.78 9.37 16.46
C LYS A 137 -8.69 8.12 17.33
N PRO A 138 -8.34 8.24 18.62
CA PRO A 138 -8.40 7.12 19.55
C PRO A 138 -9.80 6.50 19.60
N GLY A 139 -9.87 5.18 19.72
CA GLY A 139 -11.10 4.39 19.76
C GLY A 139 -11.70 4.10 18.38
N ARG A 140 -10.92 4.20 17.30
CA ARG A 140 -11.37 3.89 15.93
C ARG A 140 -10.32 3.09 15.16
N SER A 141 -10.66 1.85 14.83
CA SER A 141 -9.99 1.04 13.81
C SER A 141 -10.41 1.45 12.40
N LEU A 142 -9.83 0.81 11.37
CA LEU A 142 -10.23 1.00 9.97
C LEU A 142 -11.72 0.69 9.77
N SER A 143 -12.42 1.64 9.17
CA SER A 143 -13.83 1.48 8.78
C SER A 143 -14.00 0.52 7.60
N GLU A 144 -15.19 -0.03 7.41
CA GLU A 144 -15.54 -0.85 6.23
C GLU A 144 -15.23 -0.14 4.91
N LYS A 145 -15.47 1.18 4.84
CA LYS A 145 -15.08 1.98 3.66
C LYS A 145 -13.57 1.92 3.42
N GLN A 146 -12.75 2.07 4.46
CA GLN A 146 -11.29 2.00 4.33
C GLN A 146 -10.82 0.59 3.98
N GLN A 147 -11.47 -0.45 4.51
CA GLN A 147 -11.21 -1.83 4.14
C GLN A 147 -11.53 -2.05 2.65
N TYR A 148 -12.69 -1.60 2.18
CA TYR A 148 -13.06 -1.63 0.75
C TYR A 148 -12.03 -0.91 -0.13
N GLN A 149 -11.61 0.28 0.28
CA GLN A 149 -10.56 1.04 -0.42
C GLN A 149 -9.23 0.29 -0.44
N PHE A 150 -8.87 -0.38 0.65
CA PHE A 150 -7.68 -1.22 0.70
C PHE A 150 -7.78 -2.40 -0.29
N ALA A 151 -8.95 -3.05 -0.36
CA ALA A 151 -9.21 -4.15 -1.29
C ALA A 151 -9.05 -3.71 -2.77
N LEU A 152 -9.45 -2.49 -3.13
CA LEU A 152 -9.19 -1.92 -4.46
C LEU A 152 -7.69 -1.84 -4.79
N HIS A 153 -6.82 -1.59 -3.82
CA HIS A 153 -5.37 -1.61 -4.06
C HIS A 153 -4.88 -3.02 -4.38
N LEU A 154 -5.34 -4.02 -3.61
CA LEU A 154 -4.93 -5.40 -3.83
C LEU A 154 -5.35 -5.87 -5.21
N GLU A 155 -6.59 -5.59 -5.61
CA GLU A 155 -7.06 -5.99 -6.93
C GLU A 155 -6.31 -5.28 -8.06
N ALA A 156 -6.09 -3.96 -7.94
CA ALA A 156 -5.32 -3.20 -8.92
C ALA A 156 -3.89 -3.77 -9.07
N LEU A 157 -3.19 -4.00 -7.95
CA LEU A 157 -1.83 -4.55 -7.96
C LEU A 157 -1.78 -5.96 -8.52
N ARG A 158 -2.78 -6.81 -8.22
CA ARG A 158 -2.87 -8.18 -8.74
C ARG A 158 -3.06 -8.19 -10.26
N ARG A 159 -3.87 -7.28 -10.81
CA ARG A 159 -4.05 -7.15 -12.26
C ARG A 159 -2.82 -6.57 -12.94
N THR A 160 -2.15 -5.61 -12.30
CA THR A 160 -0.91 -5.03 -12.83
C THR A 160 0.25 -6.04 -12.82
N PHE A 161 0.38 -6.83 -11.75
CA PHE A 161 1.48 -7.78 -11.53
C PHE A 161 0.95 -9.19 -11.22
N PRO A 162 0.33 -9.89 -12.18
CA PRO A 162 -0.35 -11.17 -11.92
C PRO A 162 0.57 -12.29 -11.44
N GLN A 163 1.88 -12.16 -11.69
CA GLN A 163 2.91 -13.12 -11.26
C GLN A 163 3.65 -12.70 -10.00
N ALA A 164 3.42 -11.48 -9.50
CA ALA A 164 4.08 -11.01 -8.30
C ALA A 164 3.38 -11.53 -7.05
N ARG A 165 4.19 -11.76 -6.04
CA ARG A 165 3.75 -11.96 -4.65
C ARG A 165 3.39 -10.61 -4.06
N ILE A 166 2.16 -10.43 -3.59
CA ILE A 166 1.70 -9.17 -2.98
C ILE A 166 1.67 -9.34 -1.46
N VAL A 167 2.60 -8.69 -0.78
CA VAL A 167 2.77 -8.77 0.67
C VAL A 167 2.17 -7.54 1.34
N VAL A 168 1.18 -7.74 2.17
CA VAL A 168 0.67 -6.71 3.07
C VAL A 168 1.36 -6.85 4.42
N THR A 169 2.07 -5.80 4.82
CA THR A 169 2.71 -5.76 6.14
C THR A 169 1.78 -5.14 7.16
N ALA A 170 1.79 -5.66 8.38
CA ALA A 170 0.98 -5.12 9.45
C ALA A 170 1.33 -3.66 9.76
N LEU A 171 0.32 -2.92 10.23
CA LEU A 171 0.50 -1.60 10.81
C LEU A 171 1.28 -1.74 12.12
N PHE A 172 2.29 -0.89 12.28
CA PHE A 172 3.02 -0.76 13.53
C PHE A 172 2.17 -0.06 14.58
N HIS A 173 2.37 -0.45 15.84
CA HIS A 173 1.88 0.33 16.97
C HIS A 173 2.49 1.74 16.95
N LYS A 174 1.80 2.71 17.55
CA LYS A 174 2.25 4.10 17.64
C LYS A 174 1.66 4.76 18.89
N LYS A 175 2.35 5.77 19.43
CA LYS A 175 2.03 6.34 20.76
C LYS A 175 0.74 7.17 20.79
N ASP A 176 0.28 7.65 19.63
CA ASP A 176 -0.87 8.53 19.48
C ASP A 176 -2.18 7.81 19.17
N VAL A 177 -2.17 6.47 19.11
CA VAL A 177 -3.35 5.62 18.86
C VAL A 177 -3.38 4.46 19.85
N HIS A 178 -4.58 4.04 20.28
CA HIS A 178 -4.70 2.89 21.16
C HIS A 178 -4.23 1.61 20.46
N LEU A 179 -3.42 0.79 21.14
CA LEU A 179 -2.90 -0.47 20.60
C LEU A 179 -4.01 -1.36 20.04
N ALA A 180 -5.13 -1.46 20.76
CA ALA A 180 -6.30 -2.24 20.35
C ALA A 180 -6.93 -1.78 19.01
N ASP A 181 -6.84 -0.49 18.66
CA ASP A 181 -7.33 0.01 17.37
C ASP A 181 -6.42 -0.43 16.22
N VAL A 182 -5.10 -0.44 16.47
CA VAL A 182 -4.11 -0.95 15.51
C VAL A 182 -4.26 -2.46 15.35
N ASP A 183 -4.42 -3.19 16.46
CA ASP A 183 -4.60 -4.65 16.46
C ASP A 183 -5.86 -5.05 15.70
N ARG A 184 -7.00 -4.41 16.00
CA ARG A 184 -8.25 -4.63 15.25
C ARG A 184 -8.09 -4.31 13.76
N SER A 185 -7.42 -3.22 13.42
CA SER A 185 -7.16 -2.86 12.02
C SER A 185 -6.28 -3.90 11.32
N ASN A 186 -5.28 -4.45 12.02
CA ASN A 186 -4.43 -5.52 11.51
C ASN A 186 -5.21 -6.83 11.33
N GLU A 187 -6.12 -7.17 12.25
CA GLU A 187 -7.01 -8.32 12.11
C GLU A 187 -7.93 -8.19 10.88
N ASP A 188 -8.52 -7.01 10.68
CA ASP A 188 -9.37 -6.72 9.53
C ASP A 188 -8.60 -6.81 8.22
N LEU A 189 -7.41 -6.19 8.15
CA LEU A 189 -6.55 -6.29 6.96
C LEU A 189 -6.09 -7.72 6.70
N LYS A 190 -5.73 -8.48 7.75
CA LYS A 190 -5.34 -9.89 7.62
C LYS A 190 -6.48 -10.74 7.07
N ARG A 191 -7.72 -10.52 7.52
CA ARG A 191 -8.92 -11.19 7.00
C ARG A 191 -9.11 -10.85 5.53
N LEU A 192 -9.07 -9.57 5.19
CA LEU A 192 -9.19 -9.09 3.82
C LEU A 192 -8.13 -9.72 2.90
N VAL A 193 -6.87 -9.74 3.32
CA VAL A 193 -5.75 -10.34 2.55
C VAL A 193 -5.96 -11.82 2.27
N SER A 194 -6.67 -12.55 3.14
CA SER A 194 -6.96 -13.98 2.91
C SER A 194 -8.02 -14.23 1.82
N GLU A 195 -8.75 -13.19 1.41
CA GLU A 195 -9.76 -13.29 0.35
C GLU A 195 -9.20 -13.10 -1.07
N PHE A 196 -7.97 -12.61 -1.19
CA PHE A 196 -7.33 -12.33 -2.48
C PHE A 196 -6.28 -13.41 -2.82
N PRO A 197 -6.20 -13.86 -4.08
CA PRO A 197 -5.16 -14.79 -4.51
C PRO A 197 -3.83 -14.06 -4.68
N ASN A 198 -2.72 -14.78 -4.48
CA ASN A 198 -1.35 -14.27 -4.56
C ASN A 198 -1.03 -13.12 -3.60
N THR A 199 -1.85 -12.92 -2.56
CA THR A 199 -1.61 -11.98 -1.48
C THR A 199 -1.23 -12.69 -0.18
N GLU A 200 -0.29 -12.12 0.56
CA GLU A 200 0.23 -12.68 1.81
C GLU A 200 0.25 -11.62 2.91
N TRP A 201 -0.08 -12.05 4.13
CA TRP A 201 -0.01 -11.21 5.33
C TRP A 201 1.32 -11.42 6.04
N LEU A 202 2.06 -10.34 6.26
CA LEU A 202 3.29 -10.34 7.05
C LEU A 202 3.06 -9.54 8.36
N PRO A 203 3.05 -10.19 9.54
CA PRO A 203 2.96 -9.47 10.80
C PRO A 203 4.14 -8.50 10.96
N ALA A 204 3.92 -7.43 11.72
CA ALA A 204 4.98 -6.50 12.10
C ALA A 204 5.95 -7.23 13.04
N PRO A 205 7.27 -6.95 12.95
CA PRO A 205 8.20 -7.43 13.95
C PRO A 205 7.89 -6.80 15.31
N GLU A 206 8.32 -7.48 16.36
CA GLU A 206 8.25 -6.93 17.71
C GLU A 206 9.16 -5.70 17.81
N THR A 207 8.60 -4.59 18.30
CA THR A 207 9.33 -3.33 18.49
C THR A 207 8.92 -2.70 19.81
N ASN A 208 9.86 -2.00 20.45
CA ASN A 208 9.61 -1.26 21.68
C ASN A 208 9.27 0.20 21.32
N LEU A 209 8.10 0.68 21.75
CA LEU A 209 7.62 2.03 21.45
C LEU A 209 8.54 3.14 21.98
N ASP A 210 9.28 2.90 23.07
CA ASP A 210 10.18 3.89 23.65
C ASP A 210 11.58 3.86 23.04
N GLU A 211 12.04 2.69 22.60
CA GLU A 211 13.42 2.51 22.11
C GLU A 211 13.54 2.59 20.59
N HIS A 212 12.50 2.20 19.84
CA HIS A 212 12.59 1.99 18.38
C HIS A 212 11.88 3.07 17.57
N TYR A 213 11.42 4.15 18.20
CA TYR A 213 10.68 5.23 17.55
C TYR A 213 11.42 6.56 17.68
N ALA A 214 11.46 7.32 16.59
CA ALA A 214 12.06 8.66 16.55
C ALA A 214 11.07 9.75 17.00
N ASP A 215 9.79 9.47 16.81
CA ASP A 215 8.68 10.33 17.19
C ASP A 215 7.48 9.44 17.58
N HIS A 216 6.28 9.99 17.72
CA HIS A 216 5.12 9.21 18.14
C HIS A 216 4.66 8.14 17.15
N VAL A 217 5.12 8.18 15.90
CA VAL A 217 4.59 7.38 14.78
C VAL A 217 5.67 6.57 14.09
N HIS A 218 6.84 7.14 13.87
CA HIS A 218 7.82 6.60 12.95
C HIS A 218 9.00 5.96 13.67
N LEU A 219 9.46 4.85 13.11
CA LEU A 219 10.64 4.16 13.59
C LEU A 219 11.89 5.06 13.52
N ASN A 220 12.77 4.90 14.49
CA ASN A 220 14.15 5.39 14.42
C ASN A 220 15.02 4.38 13.68
N ARG A 221 16.34 4.62 13.69
CA ARG A 221 17.29 3.75 13.00
C ARG A 221 17.21 2.28 13.45
N ALA A 222 17.25 2.03 14.76
CA ALA A 222 17.19 0.68 15.31
C ALA A 222 15.87 -0.04 14.94
N GLY A 223 14.75 0.69 14.96
CA GLY A 223 13.46 0.16 14.49
C GLY A 223 13.47 -0.25 13.01
N TYR A 224 14.08 0.56 12.14
CA TYR A 224 14.24 0.20 10.72
C TYR A 224 15.18 -0.98 10.50
N GLU A 225 16.22 -1.16 11.31
CA GLU A 225 17.10 -2.33 11.25
C GLU A 225 16.32 -3.62 11.54
N ILE A 226 15.50 -3.61 12.60
CA ILE A 226 14.61 -4.73 12.95
C ILE A 226 13.64 -5.01 11.81
N TRP A 227 12.96 -3.99 11.30
CA TRP A 227 11.97 -4.18 10.24
C TRP A 227 12.60 -4.67 8.93
N ASN A 228 13.73 -4.09 8.54
CA ASN A 228 14.45 -4.54 7.36
C ASN A 228 14.89 -6.00 7.47
N ALA A 229 15.50 -6.39 8.59
CA ALA A 229 15.94 -7.78 8.81
C ALA A 229 14.75 -8.74 8.75
N TRP A 230 13.64 -8.39 9.42
CA TRP A 230 12.41 -9.17 9.43
C TRP A 230 11.84 -9.41 8.02
N VAL A 231 11.71 -8.34 7.22
CA VAL A 231 11.17 -8.45 5.86
C VAL A 231 12.10 -9.24 4.95
N VAL A 232 13.41 -8.99 5.04
CA VAL A 232 14.41 -9.70 4.22
C VAL A 232 14.41 -11.20 4.53
N GLU A 233 14.36 -11.58 5.81
CA GLU A 233 14.29 -12.97 6.24
C GLU A 233 12.98 -13.62 5.80
N LYS A 234 11.83 -13.04 6.15
CA LYS A 234 10.51 -13.67 5.93
C LYS A 234 10.13 -13.77 4.46
N LEU A 235 10.61 -12.87 3.62
CA LEU A 235 10.31 -12.90 2.19
C LEU A 235 11.45 -13.50 1.37
N ALA A 236 12.53 -13.97 2.01
CA ALA A 236 13.73 -14.50 1.36
C ALA A 236 14.30 -13.53 0.29
N LEU A 237 14.27 -12.22 0.55
CA LEU A 237 14.62 -11.21 -0.47
C LEU A 237 16.08 -11.26 -0.91
N ALA A 238 16.95 -11.97 -0.19
CA ALA A 238 18.32 -12.23 -0.61
C ALA A 238 18.37 -12.94 -1.98
N GLU A 239 17.34 -13.73 -2.31
CA GLU A 239 17.22 -14.47 -3.57
C GLU A 239 16.79 -13.59 -4.76
N LEU A 240 16.38 -12.34 -4.50
CA LEU A 240 16.03 -11.36 -5.54
C LEU A 240 17.24 -10.60 -6.08
N SER A 241 18.45 -10.84 -5.57
CA SER A 241 19.68 -10.14 -5.98
C SER A 241 20.21 -10.53 -7.36
#